data_AF-A0A4Y4B399-F1
#
_entry.id   AF-A0A4Y4B399-F1
#
_cell.length_a   1.000
_cell.length_b   1.000
_cell.length_c   1.000
_cell.angle_alpha   90.00
_cell.angle_beta   90.00
_cell.angle_gamma   90.00
#
_symmetry.space_group_name_H-M   'P 1'
#
loop_
_entity.id
_entity.type
_entity.pdbx_description
1 polymer ?
#
loop_
_entity_poly.entity_id
_entity_poly.type
_entity_poly.pdbx_seq_one_letter_code
_entity_poly.pdbx_strand_id
1 'polypeptide(L)'
;MFMPFGDTSGAAGLASKMAAELRTMYPNYWVETIRGLMIHSASWTDAMIKSAMDSTRKVNKRYLLRTVGYGVPNIPKAMYSIENSLTLIAEREIQPFKYEKSKGQYNEYHLFNLPWPKEALENLEDKSVKLIITLSYYIEPNPGSRRLASHYAYHSHQLDFEIIKRNEDIEDFQKRISKPEDETKENKPSRSGVNWEIGNTISAKGSLRKDFITLTGREMSERNILAVFPKNGWYKNLKRQNKFNEVVRYSLIVSLETEENNIDLYTPVMNQIAIAL
;
A
#
# COMPACT_ATOMS: atom_id res chain seq x y z
N MET A 1 42.84 3.82 7.88
CA MET A 1 42.78 3.76 6.41
C MET A 1 41.35 3.42 6.03
N PHE A 2 40.69 4.23 5.20
CA PHE A 2 39.35 3.91 4.68
C PHE A 2 39.50 3.24 3.31
N MET A 3 38.69 2.22 3.01
CA MET A 3 38.65 1.51 1.73
C MET A 3 37.24 1.61 1.13
N PRO A 4 37.11 1.69 -0.21
CA PRO A 4 35.82 1.66 -0.87
C PRO A 4 35.13 0.30 -0.65
N PHE A 5 33.84 0.34 -0.29
CA PHE A 5 32.97 -0.82 -0.13
C PHE A 5 31.64 -0.53 -0.84
N GLY A 6 31.11 -1.49 -1.59
CA GLY A 6 30.02 -1.22 -2.55
C GLY A 6 29.12 -2.41 -2.85
N ASP A 7 28.49 -2.36 -4.03
CA ASP A 7 27.53 -3.34 -4.54
C ASP A 7 26.34 -3.58 -3.61
N THR A 8 25.79 -4.79 -3.63
CA THR A 8 24.61 -5.19 -2.85
C THR A 8 24.89 -5.19 -1.35
N SER A 9 26.12 -5.46 -0.92
CA SER A 9 26.52 -5.40 0.49
C SER A 9 26.58 -3.97 1.00
N GLY A 10 27.14 -3.04 0.21
CA GLY A 10 27.10 -1.61 0.52
C GLY A 10 25.68 -1.06 0.54
N ALA A 11 24.85 -1.44 -0.43
CA ALA A 11 23.43 -1.08 -0.46
C ALA A 11 22.66 -1.61 0.76
N ALA A 12 22.92 -2.85 1.18
CA ALA A 12 22.33 -3.42 2.39
C ALA A 12 22.77 -2.64 3.64
N GLY A 13 24.05 -2.28 3.76
CA GLY A 13 24.55 -1.45 4.85
C GLY A 13 23.85 -0.08 4.93
N LEU A 14 23.65 0.59 3.78
CA LEU A 14 22.93 1.86 3.71
C LEU A 14 21.43 1.71 4.08
N ALA A 15 20.78 0.65 3.61
CA ALA A 15 19.40 0.35 3.98
C ALA A 15 19.25 0.07 5.48
N SER A 16 20.17 -0.70 6.08
CA SER A 16 20.20 -0.95 7.52
C SER A 16 20.43 0.33 8.32
N LYS A 17 21.33 1.21 7.86
CA LYS A 17 21.53 2.54 8.46
C LYS A 17 20.23 3.34 8.47
N MET A 18 19.56 3.45 7.32
CA MET A 18 18.28 4.16 7.22
C MET A 18 17.21 3.58 8.15
N ALA A 19 17.09 2.24 8.21
CA ALA A 19 16.15 1.58 9.11
C ALA A 19 16.46 1.89 10.58
N ALA A 20 17.75 1.90 10.96
CA ALA A 20 18.18 2.23 12.31
C ALA A 20 17.91 3.70 12.66
N GLU A 21 18.13 4.63 11.73
CA GLU A 21 17.83 6.05 11.92
C GLU A 21 16.33 6.28 12.14
N LEU A 22 15.48 5.70 11.28
CA LEU A 22 14.02 5.78 11.46
C LEU A 22 13.58 5.13 12.77
N ARG A 23 14.16 3.97 13.13
CA ARG A 23 13.83 3.27 14.38
C ARG A 23 14.25 4.06 15.63
N THR A 24 15.37 4.79 15.54
CA THR A 24 15.88 5.61 16.65
C THR A 24 14.98 6.81 16.89
N MET A 25 14.53 7.48 15.83
CA MET A 25 13.64 8.63 15.96
C MET A 25 12.20 8.23 16.32
N TYR A 26 11.73 7.09 15.82
CA TYR A 26 10.36 6.61 16.06
C TYR A 26 10.38 5.19 16.67
N PRO A 27 10.77 5.07 17.96
CA PRO A 27 11.00 3.78 18.61
C PRO A 27 9.72 2.96 18.82
N ASN A 28 8.54 3.60 18.74
CA ASN A 28 7.26 2.96 18.98
C ASN A 28 6.61 2.37 17.71
N TYR A 29 7.05 2.76 16.50
CA TYR A 29 6.48 2.22 15.28
C TYR A 29 6.78 0.74 15.08
N TRP A 30 5.95 0.02 14.36
CA TRP A 30 6.17 -1.37 14.01
C TRP A 30 7.25 -1.52 12.94
N VAL A 31 7.86 -2.69 12.86
CA VAL A 31 8.85 -3.00 11.81
C VAL A 31 8.22 -2.94 10.42
N GLU A 32 6.94 -3.28 10.31
CA GLU A 32 6.09 -3.10 9.15
C GLU A 32 6.06 -1.63 8.70
N THR A 33 5.93 -0.70 9.64
CA THR A 33 5.91 0.75 9.40
C THR A 33 7.27 1.26 8.99
N ILE A 34 8.35 0.86 9.67
CA ILE A 34 9.72 1.25 9.30
C ILE A 34 10.04 0.82 7.86
N ARG A 35 9.75 -0.45 7.52
CA ARG A 35 9.90 -0.95 6.14
C ARG A 35 9.00 -0.19 5.17
N GLY A 36 7.77 0.10 5.58
CA GLY A 36 6.82 0.88 4.80
C GLY A 36 7.38 2.25 4.45
N LEU A 37 7.91 3.00 5.42
CA LEU A 37 8.46 4.35 5.25
C LEU A 37 9.67 4.40 4.31
N MET A 38 10.58 3.43 4.44
CA MET A 38 11.72 3.29 3.54
C MET A 38 11.27 3.15 2.08
N ILE A 39 10.24 2.35 1.84
CA ILE A 39 9.71 2.11 0.50
C ILE A 39 8.83 3.26 0.02
N HIS A 40 8.03 3.84 0.92
CA HIS A 40 7.15 4.96 0.65
C HIS A 40 7.92 6.19 0.18
N SER A 41 9.08 6.46 0.78
CA SER A 41 9.99 7.53 0.37
C SER A 41 10.76 7.25 -0.92
N ALA A 42 10.80 6.01 -1.40
CA ALA A 42 11.61 5.64 -2.56
C ALA A 42 11.07 6.17 -3.89
N SER A 43 11.97 6.57 -4.79
CA SER A 43 11.65 6.99 -6.15
C SER A 43 12.64 6.45 -7.15
N TRP A 44 12.17 6.15 -8.37
CA TRP A 44 13.06 5.83 -9.49
C TRP A 44 13.79 7.08 -9.95
N THR A 45 15.09 6.95 -10.18
CA THR A 45 15.89 8.03 -10.80
C THR A 45 15.67 8.05 -12.31
N ASP A 46 15.99 9.17 -12.96
CA ASP A 46 15.91 9.28 -14.43
C ASP A 46 16.74 8.21 -15.14
N ALA A 47 17.89 7.85 -14.59
CA ALA A 47 18.73 6.78 -15.14
C ALA A 47 18.02 5.42 -15.09
N MET A 48 17.35 5.10 -13.97
CA MET A 48 16.55 3.88 -13.84
C MET A 48 15.40 3.88 -14.84
N ILE A 49 14.64 4.97 -14.91
CA ILE A 49 13.49 5.11 -15.83
C ILE A 49 13.95 4.94 -17.28
N LYS A 50 15.02 5.61 -17.70
CA LYS A 50 15.61 5.50 -19.05
C LYS A 50 16.02 4.06 -19.37
N SER A 51 16.60 3.33 -18.41
CA SER A 51 17.00 1.92 -18.60
C SER A 51 15.82 0.97 -18.84
N ALA A 52 14.61 1.38 -18.46
CA ALA A 52 13.39 0.59 -18.57
C ALA A 52 12.48 1.03 -19.73
N MET A 53 12.90 2.00 -20.55
CA MET A 53 12.13 2.42 -21.71
C MET A 53 12.21 1.37 -22.82
N ASP A 54 11.06 1.01 -23.37
CA ASP A 54 10.99 0.19 -24.57
C ASP A 54 11.21 1.01 -25.86
N SER A 55 11.17 0.33 -27.02
CA SER A 55 11.32 0.97 -28.34
C SER A 55 10.23 2.02 -28.65
N THR A 56 9.12 2.02 -27.90
CA THR A 56 8.03 2.99 -28.01
C THR A 56 8.11 4.11 -26.97
N ARG A 57 9.22 4.20 -26.24
CA ARG A 57 9.45 5.13 -25.11
C ARG A 57 8.49 4.95 -23.94
N LYS A 58 7.81 3.80 -23.85
CA LYS A 58 6.99 3.47 -22.68
C LYS A 58 7.86 2.86 -21.60
N VAL A 59 7.64 3.28 -20.36
CA VAL A 59 8.38 2.78 -19.20
C VAL A 59 7.85 1.40 -18.81
N ASN A 60 8.70 0.38 -18.89
CA ASN A 60 8.37 -0.97 -18.42
C ASN A 60 8.48 -1.04 -16.89
N LYS A 61 7.39 -0.69 -16.19
CA LYS A 61 7.33 -0.68 -14.72
C LYS A 61 7.58 -2.06 -14.10
N ARG A 62 7.21 -3.14 -14.80
CA ARG A 62 7.51 -4.52 -14.35
C ARG A 62 9.01 -4.79 -14.37
N TYR A 63 9.72 -4.29 -15.39
CA TYR A 63 11.17 -4.38 -15.45
C TYR A 63 11.81 -3.58 -14.31
N LEU A 64 11.38 -2.32 -14.08
CA LEU A 64 11.86 -1.51 -12.96
C LEU A 64 11.72 -2.21 -11.61
N LEU A 65 10.52 -2.72 -11.29
CA LEU A 65 10.29 -3.41 -10.02
C LEU A 65 11.15 -4.66 -9.85
N ARG A 66 11.46 -5.38 -10.94
CA ARG A 66 12.31 -6.57 -10.90
C ARG A 66 13.80 -6.24 -10.75
N THR A 67 14.22 -5.08 -11.22
CA THR A 67 15.64 -4.70 -11.28
C THR A 67 16.04 -3.81 -10.10
N VAL A 68 15.22 -2.82 -9.77
CA VAL A 68 15.54 -1.77 -8.77
C VAL A 68 14.43 -1.57 -7.73
N GLY A 69 13.44 -2.47 -7.67
CA GLY A 69 12.30 -2.34 -6.76
C GLY A 69 11.58 -1.01 -6.96
N TYR A 70 11.24 -0.32 -5.87
CA TYR A 70 10.60 1.00 -5.89
C TYR A 70 11.59 2.17 -6.05
N GLY A 71 12.86 1.88 -6.35
CA GLY A 71 13.90 2.89 -6.56
C GLY A 71 14.72 3.18 -5.30
N VAL A 72 15.25 4.40 -5.21
CA VAL A 72 16.17 4.81 -4.13
C VAL A 72 15.36 5.45 -3.00
N PRO A 73 15.39 4.89 -1.77
CA PRO A 73 14.79 5.52 -0.58
C PRO A 73 15.38 6.90 -0.29
N ASN A 74 14.57 7.80 0.28
CA ASN A 74 14.99 9.15 0.65
C ASN A 74 14.72 9.39 2.13
N ILE A 75 15.78 9.51 2.93
CA ILE A 75 15.69 9.66 4.39
C ILE A 75 14.94 10.93 4.80
N PRO A 76 15.31 12.14 4.34
CA PRO A 76 14.56 13.35 4.66
C PRO A 76 13.07 13.23 4.34
N LYS A 77 12.72 12.63 3.20
CA LYS A 77 11.32 12.41 2.81
C LYS A 77 10.62 11.41 3.73
N ALA A 78 11.29 10.33 4.13
CA ALA A 78 10.72 9.36 5.07
C ALA A 78 10.46 9.99 6.46
N MET A 79 11.35 10.87 6.91
CA MET A 79 11.18 11.63 8.16
C MET A 79 10.06 12.67 8.03
N TYR A 80 10.05 13.44 6.94
CA TYR A 80 9.01 14.43 6.66
C TYR A 80 7.61 13.80 6.55
N SER A 81 7.49 12.61 5.95
CA SER A 81 6.23 11.86 5.91
C SER A 81 5.67 11.56 7.30
N ILE A 82 6.47 11.59 8.37
CA ILE A 82 5.96 11.31 9.72
C ILE A 82 5.51 12.59 10.41
N GLU A 83 6.13 13.71 10.09
CA GLU A 83 5.85 15.03 10.69
C GLU A 83 4.78 15.82 9.93
N ASN A 84 4.44 15.38 8.70
CA ASN A 84 3.49 16.06 7.84
C ASN A 84 2.06 15.51 8.00
N SER A 85 1.11 16.40 8.30
CA SER A 85 -0.32 16.09 8.44
C SER A 85 -0.93 15.47 7.18
N LEU A 86 -0.34 15.71 6.01
CA LEU A 86 -0.77 15.12 4.73
C LEU A 86 -0.39 13.64 4.56
N THR A 87 0.30 13.07 5.54
CA THR A 87 0.59 11.65 5.57
C THR A 87 -0.21 10.98 6.68
N LEU A 88 -1.06 10.02 6.31
CA LEU A 88 -1.64 9.10 7.28
C LEU A 88 -0.71 7.89 7.44
N ILE A 89 -0.33 7.61 8.68
CA ILE A 89 0.32 6.35 9.07
C ILE A 89 -0.62 5.61 10.03
N ALA A 90 -1.03 4.40 9.65
CA ALA A 90 -1.91 3.56 10.46
C ALA A 90 -1.33 2.16 10.68
N GLU A 91 -1.18 1.79 11.94
CA GLU A 91 -0.85 0.43 12.39
C GLU A 91 -2.12 -0.24 12.88
N ARG A 92 -2.47 -1.39 12.29
CA ARG A 92 -3.71 -2.10 12.59
C ARG A 92 -3.49 -3.61 12.62
N GLU A 93 -4.33 -4.25 13.41
CA GLU A 93 -4.51 -5.70 13.45
C GLU A 93 -5.80 -6.07 12.73
N ILE A 94 -5.77 -7.13 11.92
CA ILE A 94 -6.92 -7.63 11.16
C ILE A 94 -6.97 -9.14 11.27
N GLN A 95 -8.16 -9.72 11.40
CA GLN A 95 -8.37 -11.15 11.24
C GLN A 95 -8.83 -11.43 9.79
N PRO A 96 -7.93 -11.83 8.87
CA PRO A 96 -8.23 -11.89 7.44
C PRO A 96 -9.22 -13.02 7.08
N PHE A 97 -9.26 -14.06 7.89
CA PHE A 97 -10.06 -15.26 7.64
C PHE A 97 -10.88 -15.64 8.87
N LYS A 98 -11.88 -16.49 8.65
CA LYS A 98 -12.63 -17.19 9.70
C LYS A 98 -13.01 -18.57 9.20
N TYR A 99 -13.34 -19.48 10.12
CA TYR A 99 -13.91 -20.76 9.76
C TYR A 99 -15.41 -20.75 9.94
N GLU A 100 -16.13 -20.95 8.85
CA GLU A 100 -17.59 -20.93 8.83
C GLU A 100 -18.11 -21.85 7.73
N LYS A 101 -19.27 -22.49 7.93
CA LYS A 101 -19.86 -23.43 6.94
C LYS A 101 -18.87 -24.50 6.47
N SER A 102 -18.12 -25.06 7.42
CA SER A 102 -17.12 -26.12 7.21
C SER A 102 -15.94 -25.77 6.29
N LYS A 103 -15.71 -24.49 5.97
CA LYS A 103 -14.61 -24.01 5.12
C LYS A 103 -14.01 -22.71 5.65
N GLY A 104 -12.78 -22.39 5.26
CA GLY A 104 -12.23 -21.06 5.52
C GLY A 104 -12.87 -20.02 4.62
N GLN A 105 -13.28 -18.92 5.21
CA GLN A 105 -13.92 -17.77 4.58
C GLN A 105 -13.07 -16.52 4.78
N TYR A 106 -13.29 -15.49 3.97
CA TYR A 106 -12.78 -14.15 4.30
C TYR A 106 -13.57 -13.61 5.49
N ASN A 107 -12.94 -12.78 6.31
CA ASN A 107 -13.57 -12.26 7.51
C ASN A 107 -13.63 -10.72 7.48
N GLU A 108 -12.57 -10.05 7.93
CA GLU A 108 -12.56 -8.60 8.07
C GLU A 108 -11.98 -7.88 6.86
N TYR A 109 -12.38 -6.62 6.72
CA TYR A 109 -11.70 -5.59 5.95
C TYR A 109 -11.80 -4.29 6.74
N HIS A 110 -10.88 -3.37 6.50
CA HIS A 110 -10.89 -2.05 7.14
C HIS A 110 -11.20 -0.96 6.12
N LEU A 111 -12.04 -0.02 6.50
CA LEU A 111 -12.28 1.23 5.77
C LEU A 111 -11.61 2.37 6.52
N PHE A 112 -10.89 3.20 5.78
CA PHE A 112 -10.24 4.39 6.26
C PHE A 112 -10.91 5.60 5.62
N ASN A 113 -11.51 6.43 6.47
CA ASN A 113 -11.84 7.80 6.14
C ASN A 113 -10.57 8.60 6.32
N LEU A 114 -9.95 8.91 5.20
CA LEU A 114 -8.62 9.48 5.17
C LEU A 114 -8.77 11.05 5.35
N PRO A 115 -7.76 11.71 5.93
CA PRO A 115 -7.61 13.14 6.19
C PRO A 115 -7.99 14.31 5.29
N TRP A 116 -8.50 14.14 4.07
CA TRP A 116 -8.19 15.12 3.02
C TRP A 116 -8.75 16.53 3.30
N PRO A 117 -7.94 17.58 3.03
CA PRO A 117 -8.38 18.94 3.11
C PRO A 117 -9.24 19.26 1.88
N LYS A 118 -10.51 18.87 1.92
CA LYS A 118 -11.43 18.91 0.76
C LYS A 118 -11.42 20.25 0.04
N GLU A 119 -11.59 21.34 0.78
CA GLU A 119 -11.58 22.71 0.22
C GLU A 119 -10.24 23.06 -0.43
N ALA A 120 -9.12 22.70 0.21
CA ALA A 120 -7.79 22.99 -0.33
C ALA A 120 -7.48 22.17 -1.59
N LEU A 121 -8.01 20.94 -1.69
CA LEU A 121 -7.94 20.13 -2.91
C LEU A 121 -8.88 20.63 -4.00
N GLU A 122 -10.05 21.14 -3.65
CA GLU A 122 -10.97 21.75 -4.63
C GLU A 122 -10.37 23.03 -5.24
N ASN A 123 -9.64 23.81 -4.44
CA ASN A 123 -8.92 25.02 -4.89
C ASN A 123 -7.77 24.71 -5.86
N LEU A 124 -7.27 23.47 -5.88
CA LEU A 124 -6.29 23.03 -6.89
C LEU A 124 -6.93 22.84 -8.27
N GLU A 125 -8.27 22.74 -8.35
CA GLU A 125 -9.02 22.56 -9.59
C GLU A 125 -8.46 21.43 -10.47
N ASP A 126 -7.91 21.78 -11.63
CA ASP A 126 -7.36 20.86 -12.64
C ASP A 126 -5.86 20.52 -12.41
N LYS A 127 -5.24 21.07 -11.35
CA LYS A 127 -3.84 20.79 -11.05
C LYS A 127 -3.66 19.35 -10.57
N SER A 128 -2.49 18.78 -10.89
CA SER A 128 -2.15 17.41 -10.59
C SER A 128 -1.85 17.20 -9.10
N VAL A 129 -2.54 16.23 -8.52
CA VAL A 129 -2.32 15.72 -7.16
C VAL A 129 -2.03 14.23 -7.25
N LYS A 130 -0.90 13.83 -6.69
CA LYS A 130 -0.46 12.44 -6.66
C LYS A 130 -0.72 11.84 -5.30
N LEU A 131 -1.54 10.80 -5.26
CA LEU A 131 -1.77 9.97 -4.09
C LEU A 131 -0.80 8.79 -4.11
N ILE A 132 -0.07 8.61 -3.02
CA ILE A 132 0.83 7.48 -2.83
C ILE A 132 0.33 6.64 -1.67
N ILE A 133 0.18 5.33 -1.89
CA ILE A 133 -0.22 4.39 -0.86
C ILE A 133 0.85 3.31 -0.74
N THR A 134 1.21 2.96 0.49
CA THR A 134 2.12 1.86 0.80
C THR A 134 1.52 1.01 1.91
N LEU A 135 1.23 -0.24 1.58
CA LEU A 135 0.77 -1.28 2.49
C LEU A 135 1.92 -2.25 2.77
N SER A 136 2.24 -2.45 4.05
CA SER A 136 3.37 -3.25 4.51
C SER A 136 2.91 -4.20 5.61
N TYR A 137 3.11 -5.51 5.43
CA TYR A 137 2.81 -6.56 6.43
C TYR A 137 3.81 -7.71 6.32
N TYR A 138 3.93 -8.57 7.32
CA TYR A 138 4.76 -9.78 7.22
C TYR A 138 3.88 -11.02 7.08
N ILE A 139 4.39 -12.01 6.35
CA ILE A 139 3.71 -13.27 6.09
C ILE A 139 4.51 -14.43 6.70
N GLU A 140 3.80 -15.47 7.13
CA GLU A 140 4.43 -16.75 7.45
C GLU A 140 4.55 -17.56 6.14
N PRO A 141 5.78 -17.96 5.74
CA PRO A 141 5.96 -18.80 4.58
C PRO A 141 5.44 -20.21 4.86
N ASN A 142 4.77 -20.82 3.88
CA ASN A 142 4.29 -22.19 4.03
C ASN A 142 5.47 -23.19 4.08
N PRO A 143 5.59 -23.99 5.15
CA PRO A 143 6.66 -24.99 5.28
C PRO A 143 6.44 -26.26 4.44
N GLY A 144 5.31 -26.40 3.73
CA GLY A 144 4.93 -27.62 3.01
C GLY A 144 5.85 -28.01 1.84
N SER A 145 6.01 -29.33 1.61
CA SER A 145 6.86 -29.90 0.55
C SER A 145 6.45 -29.40 -0.85
N ARG A 146 7.45 -29.16 -1.72
CA ARG A 146 7.34 -28.62 -3.10
C ARG A 146 6.29 -29.32 -4.01
N ARG A 147 5.75 -30.49 -3.64
CA ARG A 147 4.83 -31.30 -4.46
C ARG A 147 3.41 -30.72 -4.62
N LEU A 148 2.99 -29.75 -3.79
CA LEU A 148 1.64 -29.15 -3.86
C LEU A 148 1.62 -27.62 -4.06
N ALA A 149 2.75 -27.03 -4.46
CA ALA A 149 2.92 -25.58 -4.51
C ALA A 149 2.22 -24.95 -5.74
N SER A 150 0.92 -24.66 -5.63
CA SER A 150 0.36 -23.57 -6.45
C SER A 150 0.99 -22.24 -6.00
N HIS A 151 1.04 -21.22 -6.85
CA HIS A 151 1.57 -19.89 -6.49
C HIS A 151 0.85 -19.27 -5.25
N TYR A 152 -0.36 -19.73 -4.92
CA TYR A 152 -1.12 -19.33 -3.73
C TYR A 152 -0.73 -20.09 -2.46
N ALA A 153 0.19 -21.05 -2.56
CA ALA A 153 0.56 -21.91 -1.45
C ALA A 153 1.61 -21.28 -0.53
N TYR A 154 2.32 -20.22 -0.93
CA TYR A 154 3.45 -19.71 -0.13
C TYR A 154 3.05 -18.75 0.99
N HIS A 155 2.19 -17.76 0.71
CA HIS A 155 1.83 -16.72 1.69
C HIS A 155 0.74 -17.18 2.66
N SER A 156 0.94 -16.95 3.96
CA SER A 156 -0.07 -17.20 5.00
C SER A 156 -1.38 -16.51 4.71
N HIS A 157 -1.27 -15.22 4.45
CA HIS A 157 -2.33 -14.33 4.04
C HIS A 157 -1.75 -13.35 3.03
N GLN A 158 -2.64 -12.67 2.33
CA GLN A 158 -2.28 -11.54 1.50
C GLN A 158 -3.27 -10.42 1.83
N LEU A 159 -2.76 -9.20 1.98
CA LEU A 159 -3.56 -8.00 2.11
C LEU A 159 -3.39 -7.17 0.85
N ASP A 160 -4.47 -6.51 0.48
CA ASP A 160 -4.54 -5.62 -0.66
C ASP A 160 -5.28 -4.34 -0.27
N PHE A 161 -5.10 -3.28 -1.07
CA PHE A 161 -5.82 -2.03 -0.88
C PHE A 161 -6.47 -1.54 -2.16
N GLU A 162 -7.51 -0.74 -1.99
CA GLU A 162 -8.21 -0.10 -3.09
C GLU A 162 -8.91 1.15 -2.60
N ILE A 163 -9.02 2.17 -3.45
CA ILE A 163 -9.71 3.41 -3.13
C ILE A 163 -11.08 3.44 -3.80
N ILE A 164 -12.02 4.16 -3.20
CA ILE A 164 -13.32 4.42 -3.80
C ILE A 164 -13.15 5.18 -5.13
N LYS A 165 -13.99 4.85 -6.11
CA LYS A 165 -14.02 5.59 -7.37
C LYS A 165 -14.79 6.89 -7.21
N ARG A 166 -14.59 7.76 -8.19
CA ARG A 166 -15.46 8.93 -8.37
C ARG A 166 -16.91 8.48 -8.58
N ASN A 167 -17.84 9.10 -7.85
CA ASN A 167 -19.28 8.80 -7.89
C ASN A 167 -19.64 7.33 -7.60
N GLU A 168 -18.81 6.61 -6.83
CA GLU A 168 -19.15 5.28 -6.35
C GLU A 168 -19.67 5.37 -4.92
N ASP A 169 -20.85 4.77 -4.68
CA ASP A 169 -21.40 4.69 -3.33
C ASP A 169 -20.64 3.67 -2.48
N ILE A 170 -20.66 3.88 -1.16
CA ILE A 170 -19.93 3.03 -0.20
C ILE A 170 -20.37 1.57 -0.30
N GLU A 171 -21.66 1.31 -0.51
CA GLU A 171 -22.18 -0.05 -0.65
C GLU A 171 -21.62 -0.77 -1.89
N ASP A 172 -21.54 -0.06 -3.02
CA ASP A 172 -21.00 -0.61 -4.26
C ASP A 172 -19.49 -0.79 -4.17
N PHE A 173 -18.81 0.12 -3.47
CA PHE A 173 -17.40 -0.04 -3.14
C PHE A 173 -17.15 -1.30 -2.29
N GLN A 174 -17.97 -1.53 -1.27
CA GLN A 174 -17.90 -2.72 -0.43
C GLN A 174 -18.16 -4.01 -1.24
N LYS A 175 -19.17 -4.01 -2.13
CA LYS A 175 -19.43 -5.15 -3.05
C LYS A 175 -18.26 -5.40 -3.99
N ARG A 176 -17.55 -4.35 -4.41
CA ARG A 176 -16.40 -4.45 -5.32
C ARG A 176 -15.17 -5.09 -4.67
N ILE A 177 -14.87 -4.73 -3.41
CA ILE A 177 -13.72 -5.28 -2.67
C ILE A 177 -14.01 -6.65 -2.05
N SER A 178 -15.28 -6.96 -1.82
CA SER A 178 -15.73 -8.23 -1.24
C SER A 178 -16.20 -9.24 -2.31
N LYS A 179 -16.49 -10.46 -1.87
CA LYS A 179 -17.23 -11.44 -2.67
C LYS A 179 -18.45 -11.88 -1.86
N PRO A 180 -19.63 -11.30 -2.11
CA PRO A 180 -20.88 -11.72 -1.47
C PRO A 180 -21.14 -13.21 -1.71
N GLU A 181 -21.73 -13.90 -0.72
CA GLU A 181 -22.08 -15.32 -0.87
C GLU A 181 -23.19 -15.55 -1.91
N ASP A 182 -24.09 -14.59 -2.10
CA ASP A 182 -25.23 -14.64 -3.04
C ASP A 182 -24.88 -14.23 -4.48
N GLU A 183 -23.58 -14.03 -4.77
CA GLU A 183 -23.14 -13.64 -6.11
C GLU A 183 -23.28 -14.79 -7.12
N THR A 184 -24.23 -14.64 -8.04
CA THR A 184 -24.41 -15.51 -9.21
C THR A 184 -23.61 -14.97 -10.41
N LYS A 185 -23.54 -15.75 -11.51
CA LYS A 185 -22.93 -15.28 -12.77
C LYS A 185 -23.66 -14.06 -13.35
N GLU A 186 -24.95 -13.90 -13.06
CA GLU A 186 -25.80 -12.83 -13.59
C GLU A 186 -25.68 -11.53 -12.76
N ASN A 187 -25.45 -11.64 -11.45
CA ASN A 187 -25.36 -10.49 -10.53
C ASN A 187 -23.92 -10.14 -10.13
N LYS A 188 -22.93 -10.56 -10.93
CA LYS A 188 -21.51 -10.34 -10.63
C LYS A 188 -21.12 -8.87 -10.84
N PRO A 189 -20.76 -8.12 -9.78
CA PRO A 189 -20.34 -6.73 -9.95
C PRO A 189 -19.02 -6.63 -10.72
N SER A 190 -18.86 -5.53 -11.46
CA SER A 190 -17.58 -5.19 -12.07
C SER A 190 -16.55 -4.92 -10.99
N ARG A 191 -15.54 -5.78 -10.91
CA ARG A 191 -14.44 -5.66 -9.94
C ARG A 191 -13.27 -4.81 -10.45
N SER A 192 -13.49 -4.05 -11.52
CA SER A 192 -12.47 -3.13 -12.02
C SER A 192 -12.20 -2.07 -10.97
N GLY A 193 -10.95 -1.93 -10.53
CA GLY A 193 -10.53 -0.93 -9.54
C GLY A 193 -10.21 0.42 -10.16
N VAL A 194 -9.45 1.23 -9.45
CA VAL A 194 -8.80 2.41 -10.03
C VAL A 194 -7.61 1.96 -10.87
N ASN A 195 -7.32 2.70 -11.94
CA ASN A 195 -6.13 2.48 -12.75
C ASN A 195 -4.90 3.01 -12.01
N TRP A 196 -4.33 2.16 -11.17
CA TRP A 196 -3.06 2.41 -10.49
C TRP A 196 -1.90 2.52 -11.47
N GLU A 197 -0.94 3.40 -11.20
CA GLU A 197 0.21 3.63 -12.06
C GLU A 197 1.07 2.37 -12.19
N ILE A 198 1.36 1.66 -11.09
CA ILE A 198 2.10 0.40 -11.15
C ILE A 198 1.17 -0.75 -11.52
N GLY A 199 -0.03 -0.76 -10.94
CA GLY A 199 -1.10 -1.69 -11.28
C GLY A 199 -1.10 -2.97 -10.43
N ASN A 200 -2.31 -3.42 -10.08
CA ASN A 200 -2.56 -4.49 -9.11
C ASN A 200 -1.86 -5.82 -9.48
N THR A 201 -1.74 -6.18 -10.76
CA THR A 201 -1.14 -7.46 -11.17
C THR A 201 0.37 -7.53 -10.91
N ILE A 202 1.04 -6.38 -10.90
CA ILE A 202 2.50 -6.28 -10.73
C ILE A 202 2.83 -5.96 -9.26
N SER A 203 2.09 -5.04 -8.64
CA SER A 203 2.34 -4.59 -7.26
C SER A 203 1.82 -5.53 -6.17
N ALA A 204 0.86 -6.42 -6.46
CA ALA A 204 0.30 -7.35 -5.47
C ALA A 204 1.16 -8.61 -5.21
N LYS A 205 2.45 -8.61 -5.56
CA LYS A 205 3.35 -9.74 -5.29
C LYS A 205 4.14 -9.51 -4.01
N GLY A 206 3.90 -10.34 -3.01
CA GLY A 206 4.60 -10.30 -1.73
C GLY A 206 3.77 -9.64 -0.63
N SER A 207 4.44 -9.28 0.46
CA SER A 207 3.82 -8.72 1.67
C SER A 207 4.01 -7.20 1.79
N LEU A 208 4.26 -6.55 0.66
CA LEU A 208 4.51 -5.13 0.53
C LEU A 208 3.97 -4.68 -0.83
N ARG A 209 3.07 -3.69 -0.81
CA ARG A 209 2.52 -3.07 -2.01
C ARG A 209 2.65 -1.57 -1.87
N LYS A 210 3.39 -0.93 -2.79
CA LYS A 210 3.35 0.52 -2.99
C LYS A 210 2.76 0.79 -4.37
N ASP A 211 1.87 1.75 -4.44
CA ASP A 211 1.29 2.18 -5.70
C ASP A 211 0.89 3.66 -5.59
N PHE A 212 0.63 4.28 -6.74
CA PHE A 212 0.23 5.67 -6.79
C PHE A 212 -0.69 5.95 -7.96
N ILE A 213 -1.44 7.03 -7.84
CA ILE A 213 -2.30 7.58 -8.90
C ILE A 213 -2.14 9.09 -8.92
N THR A 214 -2.18 9.68 -10.11
CA THR A 214 -2.23 11.12 -10.28
C THR A 214 -3.62 11.49 -10.78
N LEU A 215 -4.29 12.38 -10.05
CA LEU A 215 -5.64 12.87 -10.35
C LEU A 215 -5.63 14.40 -10.29
N THR A 216 -6.71 15.04 -10.73
CA THR A 216 -6.88 16.47 -10.47
C THR A 216 -7.24 16.72 -9.00
N GLY A 217 -7.03 17.95 -8.52
CA GLY A 217 -7.43 18.36 -7.16
C GLY A 217 -8.90 18.05 -6.87
N ARG A 218 -9.79 18.40 -7.82
CA ARG A 218 -11.22 18.09 -7.72
C ARG A 218 -11.51 16.59 -7.65
N GLU A 219 -10.84 15.77 -8.47
CA GLU A 219 -11.07 14.33 -8.41
C GLU A 219 -10.49 13.68 -7.13
N MET A 220 -9.43 14.25 -6.57
CA MET A 220 -8.85 13.79 -5.31
C MET A 220 -9.77 14.12 -4.11
N SER A 221 -10.41 15.30 -4.11
CA SER A 221 -11.30 15.74 -3.03
C SER A 221 -12.55 14.85 -2.89
N GLU A 222 -12.97 14.21 -3.97
CA GLU A 222 -14.12 13.30 -4.04
C GLU A 222 -13.78 11.84 -3.66
N ARG A 223 -12.50 11.49 -3.45
CA ARG A 223 -12.07 10.10 -3.21
C ARG A 223 -11.52 9.93 -1.80
N ASN A 224 -12.44 9.92 -0.83
CA ASN A 224 -12.06 9.98 0.56
C ASN A 224 -12.09 8.63 1.34
N ILE A 225 -12.29 7.50 0.65
CA ILE A 225 -12.42 6.19 1.32
C ILE A 225 -11.42 5.19 0.73
N LEU A 226 -10.58 4.64 1.60
CA LEU A 226 -9.60 3.61 1.29
C LEU A 226 -9.95 2.32 2.04
N ALA A 227 -9.91 1.19 1.34
CA ALA A 227 -10.08 -0.11 1.95
C ALA A 227 -8.76 -0.88 2.03
N VAL A 228 -8.56 -1.63 3.13
CA VAL A 228 -7.57 -2.70 3.24
C VAL A 228 -8.31 -4.01 3.48
N PHE A 229 -8.06 -5.01 2.65
CA PHE A 229 -8.84 -6.24 2.65
C PHE A 229 -8.01 -7.48 2.28
N PRO A 230 -8.41 -8.67 2.75
CA PRO A 230 -7.67 -9.89 2.53
C PRO A 230 -7.86 -10.46 1.11
N LYS A 231 -6.79 -11.04 0.60
CA LYS A 231 -6.73 -11.95 -0.55
C LYS A 231 -6.36 -13.35 -0.08
N ASN A 232 -6.35 -14.30 -0.99
CA ASN A 232 -6.18 -15.71 -0.66
C ASN A 232 -4.81 -15.99 0.00
N GLY A 233 -4.75 -16.99 0.87
CA GLY A 233 -3.54 -17.43 1.57
C GLY A 233 -3.73 -18.77 2.26
N TRP A 234 -2.63 -19.43 2.65
CA TRP A 234 -2.72 -20.79 3.19
C TRP A 234 -3.39 -20.88 4.56
N TYR A 235 -3.41 -19.79 5.36
CA TYR A 235 -4.16 -19.72 6.63
C TYR A 235 -5.63 -20.06 6.44
N LYS A 236 -6.24 -19.63 5.33
CA LYS A 236 -7.64 -19.90 5.00
C LYS A 236 -7.93 -21.40 4.84
N ASN A 237 -6.97 -22.18 4.36
CA ASN A 237 -7.22 -23.57 3.95
C ASN A 237 -6.76 -24.60 5.00
N LEU A 238 -5.99 -24.19 6.02
CA LEU A 238 -5.28 -25.12 6.90
C LEU A 238 -6.06 -25.45 8.18
N LYS A 239 -7.14 -26.23 8.02
CA LYS A 239 -8.09 -26.56 9.10
C LYS A 239 -7.43 -27.19 10.33
N ARG A 240 -6.47 -28.11 10.11
CA ARG A 240 -5.84 -28.89 11.19
C ARG A 240 -5.07 -28.05 12.21
N GLN A 241 -4.60 -26.87 11.84
CA GLN A 241 -3.81 -25.99 12.72
C GLN A 241 -4.58 -24.77 13.20
N ASN A 242 -5.89 -24.68 12.93
CA ASN A 242 -6.74 -23.54 13.34
C ASN A 242 -6.22 -22.15 12.86
N LYS A 243 -5.38 -22.12 11.82
CA LYS A 243 -4.67 -20.93 11.34
C LYS A 243 -5.58 -19.86 10.72
N PHE A 244 -6.83 -20.20 10.43
CA PHE A 244 -7.83 -19.28 9.91
C PHE A 244 -8.29 -18.24 10.94
N ASN A 245 -8.06 -18.44 12.24
CA ASN A 245 -8.41 -17.49 13.29
C ASN A 245 -7.25 -16.56 13.69
N GLU A 246 -6.13 -16.61 12.97
CA GLU A 246 -4.96 -15.79 13.27
C GLU A 246 -5.24 -14.30 12.99
N VAL A 247 -4.89 -13.46 13.95
CA VAL A 247 -4.86 -12.00 13.80
C VAL A 247 -3.49 -11.59 13.27
N VAL A 248 -3.47 -10.72 12.27
CA VAL A 248 -2.23 -10.30 11.60
C VAL A 248 -2.10 -8.79 11.61
N ARG A 249 -0.86 -8.31 11.61
CA ARG A 249 -0.54 -6.88 11.66
C ARG A 249 -0.20 -6.34 10.28
N TYR A 250 -0.59 -5.10 10.04
CA TYR A 250 -0.12 -4.34 8.90
C TYR A 250 0.08 -2.87 9.24
N SER A 251 0.89 -2.23 8.41
CA SER A 251 1.10 -0.79 8.38
C SER A 251 0.64 -0.23 7.05
N LEU A 252 -0.12 0.85 7.10
CA LEU A 252 -0.62 1.59 5.96
C LEU A 252 -0.07 3.01 6.01
N ILE A 253 0.58 3.44 4.94
CA ILE A 253 1.12 4.79 4.78
C ILE A 253 0.50 5.41 3.53
N VAL A 254 -0.15 6.55 3.70
CA VAL A 254 -0.82 7.28 2.62
C VAL A 254 -0.31 8.71 2.62
N SER A 255 0.10 9.23 1.47
CA SER A 255 0.51 10.64 1.35
C SER A 255 -0.01 11.27 0.06
N LEU A 256 -0.09 12.60 0.08
CA LEU A 256 -0.36 13.42 -1.09
C LEU A 256 0.90 14.20 -1.48
N GLU A 257 1.17 14.25 -2.78
CA GLU A 257 2.20 15.09 -3.39
C GLU A 257 1.54 16.02 -4.40
N THR A 258 1.87 17.31 -4.35
CA THR A 258 1.48 18.31 -5.36
C THR A 258 2.72 18.96 -5.94
N GLU A 259 2.67 19.33 -7.21
CA GLU A 259 3.74 20.10 -7.85
C GLU A 259 3.75 21.57 -7.39
N GLU A 260 2.64 22.01 -6.79
CA GLU A 260 2.46 23.39 -6.34
C GLU A 260 2.87 23.56 -4.88
N ASN A 261 3.93 24.33 -4.66
CA ASN A 261 4.48 24.63 -3.32
C ASN A 261 3.71 25.72 -2.55
N ASN A 262 2.70 26.35 -3.18
CA ASN A 262 2.03 27.54 -2.66
C ASN A 262 0.66 27.30 -2.00
N ILE A 263 0.15 26.06 -2.01
CA ILE A 263 -1.12 25.73 -1.36
C ILE A 263 -0.82 24.97 -0.07
N ASP A 264 -1.19 25.60 1.04
CA ASP A 264 -1.12 24.99 2.36
C ASP A 264 -2.21 23.92 2.50
N LEU A 265 -1.86 22.70 2.08
CA LEU A 265 -2.66 21.52 2.35
C LEU A 265 -2.51 21.06 3.82
N TYR A 266 -1.52 21.56 4.57
CA TYR A 266 -1.15 21.07 5.90
C TYR A 266 -2.10 21.55 7.00
N THR A 267 -2.41 22.85 7.03
CA THR A 267 -3.24 23.46 8.09
C THR A 267 -4.66 22.88 8.17
N PRO A 268 -5.40 22.66 7.05
CA PRO A 268 -6.76 22.15 7.15
C PRO A 268 -6.83 20.69 7.64
N VAL A 269 -5.81 19.85 7.35
CA VAL A 269 -5.78 18.46 7.82
C VAL A 269 -5.56 18.39 9.33
N MET A 270 -4.67 19.22 9.87
CA MET A 270 -4.44 19.28 11.33
C MET A 270 -5.71 19.64 12.11
N ASN A 271 -6.51 20.58 11.59
CA ASN A 271 -7.78 20.94 12.19
C ASN A 271 -8.79 19.78 12.16
N GLN A 272 -8.85 19.01 11.08
CA GLN A 272 -9.73 17.84 11.01
C GLN A 272 -9.32 16.72 11.97
N ILE A 273 -8.01 16.46 12.10
CA ILE A 273 -7.49 15.44 13.03
C ILE A 273 -7.75 15.86 14.49
N ALA A 274 -7.59 17.14 14.83
CA ALA A 274 -7.85 17.66 16.17
C ALA A 274 -9.33 17.56 16.60
N ILE A 275 -10.25 17.54 15.64
CA ILE A 275 -11.69 17.37 15.89
C ILE A 275 -12.09 15.88 16.01
N ALA A 276 -11.29 14.98 15.42
CA ALA A 276 -11.56 13.54 15.41
C ALA A 276 -10.94 12.77 16.60
N LEU A 277 -10.15 13.45 17.44
CA LEU A 277 -9.61 12.94 18.71
C LEU A 277 -10.53 13.33 19.88
#